data_AF-A0A3L6MTN9-F1
#
_entry.id   AF-A0A3L6MTN9-F1
#
_cell.length_a   1.000
_cell.length_b   1.000
_cell.length_c   1.000
_cell.angle_alpha   90.00
_cell.angle_beta   90.00
_cell.angle_gamma   90.00
#
_symmetry.space_group_name_H-M   'P 1'
#
loop_
_entity.id
_entity.type
_entity.pdbx_description
1 polymer ?
#
loop_
_entity_poly.entity_id
_entity_poly.type
_entity_poly.pdbx_seq_one_letter_code
_entity_poly.pdbx_strand_id
1 'polypeptide(L)'
;MSSVPYEARVNLALEAIQKDQNLSIRAAAKIYGVSDRTIRRRRDGSAARHDTVPNSRKLTQLEEEVIVQYVIELCTRSFPPRLRGVEDMANQLLHTRDASAVGKNWASNFVRRRPEPGFKSTTLHDTFVNMAWIWMLTNNFDVEWVEMDPLWKRIHIVEFVEWKPTLSNNGN
;
A
#
# COMPACT_ATOMS: atom_id res chain seq x y z
N MET A 1 17.67 -4.81 -21.25
CA MET A 1 16.58 -4.09 -21.95
C MET A 1 15.26 -4.60 -21.40
N SER A 2 14.49 -3.76 -20.69
CA SER A 2 13.17 -4.13 -20.17
C SER A 2 12.20 -4.30 -21.33
N SER A 3 11.61 -5.49 -21.48
CA SER A 3 10.55 -5.74 -22.45
C SER A 3 9.35 -4.83 -22.15
N VAL A 4 8.76 -4.22 -23.19
CA VAL A 4 7.56 -3.40 -23.05
C VAL A 4 6.45 -4.18 -22.31
N PRO A 5 5.82 -3.61 -21.26
CA PRO A 5 4.76 -4.27 -20.50
C PRO A 5 3.62 -4.78 -21.40
N TYR A 6 3.01 -5.91 -21.03
CA TYR A 6 1.97 -6.54 -21.85
C TYR A 6 0.79 -5.60 -22.15
N GLU A 7 0.27 -4.89 -21.15
CA GLU A 7 -0.83 -3.94 -21.34
C GLU A 7 -0.42 -2.74 -22.20
N ALA A 8 0.84 -2.29 -22.15
CA ALA A 8 1.32 -1.24 -23.04
C ALA A 8 1.30 -1.68 -24.51
N ARG A 9 1.63 -2.95 -24.80
CA ARG A 9 1.52 -3.52 -26.16
C ARG A 9 0.07 -3.63 -26.63
N VAL A 10 -0.86 -3.92 -25.71
CA VAL A 10 -2.30 -3.92 -26.01
C VAL A 10 -2.79 -2.53 -26.37
N ASN A 11 -2.39 -1.49 -25.63
CA ASN A 11 -2.76 -0.11 -25.91
C ASN A 11 -2.21 0.36 -27.27
N LEU A 12 -0.94 0.06 -27.56
CA LEU A 12 -0.34 0.34 -28.87
C LEU A 12 -1.10 -0.36 -30.02
N ALA A 13 -1.53 -1.60 -29.82
CA ALA A 13 -2.32 -2.32 -30.82
C ALA A 13 -3.70 -1.67 -31.05
N LEU A 14 -4.35 -1.17 -29.99
CA LEU A 14 -5.62 -0.45 -30.10
C LEU A 14 -5.46 0.88 -30.84
N GLU A 15 -4.42 1.65 -30.52
CA GLU A 15 -4.11 2.90 -31.22
C GLU A 15 -3.83 2.67 -32.71
N ALA A 16 -3.10 1.59 -33.05
CA ALA A 16 -2.82 1.24 -34.44
C ALA A 16 -4.10 0.91 -35.22
N ILE A 17 -5.03 0.15 -34.62
CA ILE A 17 -6.33 -0.16 -35.23
C ILE A 17 -7.21 1.09 -35.37
N GLN A 18 -7.10 2.05 -34.44
CA GLN A 18 -7.82 3.33 -34.56
C GLN A 18 -7.27 4.24 -35.65
N LYS A 19 -5.94 4.23 -35.85
CA LYS A 19 -5.27 5.05 -36.88
C LYS A 19 -5.43 4.47 -38.29
N ASP A 20 -5.40 3.15 -38.42
CA ASP A 20 -5.54 2.44 -39.69
C ASP A 20 -6.83 1.61 -39.72
N GLN A 21 -7.85 2.15 -40.39
CA GLN A 21 -9.17 1.50 -40.55
C GLN A 21 -9.08 0.15 -41.29
N ASN A 22 -8.03 -0.09 -42.08
CA ASN A 22 -7.84 -1.34 -42.82
C ASN A 22 -7.10 -2.40 -42.00
N LEU A 23 -6.52 -2.03 -40.85
CA LEU A 23 -5.77 -2.96 -40.01
C LEU A 23 -6.71 -3.88 -39.24
N SER A 24 -6.74 -5.16 -39.63
CA SER A 24 -7.52 -6.16 -38.89
C SER A 24 -6.94 -6.42 -37.50
N ILE A 25 -7.81 -6.76 -36.54
CA ILE A 25 -7.42 -7.14 -35.18
C ILE A 25 -6.39 -8.29 -35.17
N ARG A 26 -6.53 -9.26 -36.09
CA ARG A 26 -5.59 -10.39 -36.20
C ARG A 26 -4.21 -9.94 -36.65
N ALA A 27 -4.13 -8.98 -37.57
CA ALA A 27 -2.87 -8.42 -38.03
C ALA A 27 -2.20 -7.63 -36.90
N ALA A 28 -2.93 -6.76 -36.20
CA ALA A 28 -2.42 -6.03 -35.05
C ALA A 28 -1.93 -6.96 -33.93
N ALA A 29 -2.69 -8.00 -33.59
CA ALA A 29 -2.30 -9.03 -32.63
C ALA A 29 -0.94 -9.66 -32.96
N LYS A 30 -0.71 -9.97 -34.26
CA LYS A 30 0.55 -10.53 -34.75
C LYS A 30 1.71 -9.54 -34.66
N ILE A 31 1.48 -8.28 -35.03
CA ILE A 31 2.50 -7.21 -35.01
C ILE A 31 2.97 -6.91 -33.58
N TYR A 32 2.03 -6.76 -32.65
CA TYR A 32 2.32 -6.37 -31.27
C TYR A 32 2.52 -7.56 -30.30
N GLY A 33 2.34 -8.79 -30.79
CA GLY A 33 2.54 -10.02 -30.01
C GLY A 33 1.57 -10.15 -28.84
N VAL A 34 0.30 -9.76 -29.04
CA VAL A 34 -0.77 -9.81 -28.03
C VAL A 34 -1.93 -10.66 -28.53
N SER A 35 -2.77 -11.19 -27.64
CA SER A 35 -3.90 -12.02 -28.09
C SER A 35 -4.99 -11.16 -28.75
N ASP A 36 -5.55 -11.67 -29.84
CA ASP A 36 -6.66 -11.04 -30.56
C ASP A 36 -7.92 -10.91 -29.68
N ARG A 37 -8.14 -11.87 -28.79
CA ARG A 37 -9.22 -11.86 -27.79
C ARG A 37 -9.03 -10.73 -26.78
N THR A 38 -7.80 -10.44 -26.35
CA THR A 38 -7.50 -9.33 -25.43
C THR A 38 -7.81 -7.99 -26.10
N ILE A 39 -7.39 -7.79 -27.36
CA ILE A 39 -7.67 -6.56 -28.11
C ILE A 39 -9.19 -6.35 -28.23
N ARG A 40 -9.95 -7.37 -28.65
CA ARG A 40 -11.42 -7.27 -28.75
C ARG A 40 -12.06 -6.86 -27.43
N ARG A 41 -11.74 -7.55 -26.34
CA ARG A 41 -12.28 -7.25 -25.01
C ARG A 41 -11.99 -5.81 -24.58
N ARG A 42 -10.77 -5.31 -24.83
CA ARG A 42 -10.37 -3.95 -24.47
C ARG A 42 -11.08 -2.90 -25.31
N ARG A 43 -11.23 -3.15 -26.61
CA ARG A 43 -12.04 -2.31 -27.51
C ARG A 43 -13.50 -2.25 -27.07
N ASP A 44 -14.04 -3.37 -26.57
CA ASP A 44 -15.40 -3.47 -26.06
C ASP A 44 -15.53 -2.91 -24.61
N GLY A 45 -14.50 -2.23 -24.09
CA GLY A 45 -14.53 -1.51 -22.81
C GLY A 45 -14.06 -2.31 -21.58
N SER A 46 -13.53 -3.52 -21.76
CA SER A 46 -13.02 -4.30 -20.62
C SER A 46 -11.68 -3.74 -20.11
N ALA A 47 -11.63 -3.31 -18.85
CA ALA A 47 -10.42 -2.85 -18.17
C ALA A 47 -9.38 -3.98 -17.95
N ALA A 48 -8.12 -3.60 -17.75
CA ALA A 48 -7.09 -4.56 -17.36
C ALA A 48 -7.38 -5.18 -16.00
N ARG A 49 -6.96 -6.43 -15.79
CA ARG A 49 -7.25 -7.12 -14.53
C ARG A 49 -6.60 -6.42 -13.35
N HIS A 50 -5.41 -5.85 -13.57
CA HIS A 50 -4.70 -5.02 -12.60
C HIS A 50 -5.52 -3.77 -12.20
N ASP A 51 -6.20 -3.16 -13.16
CA ASP A 51 -6.96 -1.91 -12.95
C ASP A 51 -8.41 -2.19 -12.52
N THR A 52 -8.85 -3.45 -12.61
CA THR A 52 -10.20 -3.85 -12.23
C THR A 52 -10.26 -4.10 -10.73
N VAL A 53 -11.25 -3.50 -10.07
CA VAL A 53 -11.54 -3.76 -8.66
C VAL A 53 -11.85 -5.25 -8.45
N PRO A 54 -11.16 -5.95 -7.54
CA PRO A 54 -11.44 -7.36 -7.28
C PRO A 54 -12.89 -7.54 -6.79
N ASN A 55 -13.62 -8.51 -7.35
CA ASN A 55 -14.99 -8.87 -6.91
C ASN A 55 -15.07 -9.22 -5.40
N SER A 56 -13.93 -9.51 -4.76
CA SER A 56 -13.82 -9.75 -3.33
C SER A 56 -13.73 -8.48 -2.47
N ARG A 57 -13.77 -7.27 -3.06
CA ARG A 57 -13.92 -6.02 -2.30
C ARG A 57 -15.34 -5.94 -1.75
N LYS A 58 -15.52 -6.50 -0.55
CA LYS A 58 -16.75 -6.30 0.23
C LYS A 58 -16.87 -4.86 0.73
N LEU A 59 -15.74 -4.21 1.01
CA LEU A 59 -15.65 -2.84 1.49
C LEU A 59 -15.42 -1.84 0.35
N THR A 60 -15.99 -0.65 0.49
CA THR A 60 -15.72 0.52 -0.37
C THR A 60 -14.30 1.02 -0.14
N GLN A 61 -13.79 1.84 -1.07
CA GLN A 61 -12.45 2.42 -0.94
C GLN A 61 -12.31 3.26 0.35
N LEU A 62 -13.33 4.05 0.67
CA LEU A 62 -13.37 4.86 1.88
C LEU A 62 -13.35 4.01 3.16
N GLU A 63 -14.14 2.92 3.20
CA GLU A 63 -14.11 1.97 4.32
C GLU A 63 -12.73 1.30 4.46
N GLU A 64 -12.09 0.93 3.34
CA GLU A 64 -10.73 0.39 3.36
C GLU A 64 -9.71 1.42 3.90
N GLU A 65 -9.87 2.71 3.59
CA GLU A 65 -9.01 3.81 4.09
C GLU A 65 -9.18 4.03 5.59
N VAL A 66 -10.41 3.98 6.11
CA VAL A 66 -10.70 4.07 7.56
C VAL A 66 -10.00 2.95 8.33
N ILE A 67 -9.98 1.73 7.79
CA ILE A 67 -9.28 0.60 8.42
C ILE A 67 -7.76 0.81 8.42
N VAL A 68 -7.19 1.40 7.38
CA VAL A 68 -5.76 1.74 7.35
C VAL A 68 -5.44 2.77 8.42
N GLN A 69 -6.24 3.82 8.53
CA GLN A 69 -6.07 4.84 9.57
C GLN A 69 -6.15 4.25 10.97
N TYR A 70 -7.12 3.36 11.22
CA TYR A 70 -7.24 2.61 12.46
C TYR A 70 -5.98 1.80 12.79
N VAL A 71 -5.39 1.12 11.80
CA VAL A 71 -4.14 0.37 11.97
C VAL A 71 -2.96 1.29 12.29
N ILE A 72 -2.86 2.45 11.64
CA ILE A 72 -1.83 3.45 11.93
C ILE A 72 -1.97 3.95 13.37
N GLU A 73 -3.19 4.25 13.83
CA GLU A 73 -3.46 4.68 15.20
C GLU A 73 -3.10 3.61 16.25
N LEU A 74 -3.32 2.34 15.95
CA LEU A 74 -2.86 1.25 16.82
C LEU A 74 -1.34 1.22 16.92
N CYS A 75 -0.66 1.33 15.78
CA CYS A 75 0.79 1.36 15.73
C CYS A 75 1.36 2.55 16.53
N THR A 76 0.79 3.76 16.39
CA THR A 76 1.29 4.95 17.11
C THR A 76 1.12 4.83 18.63
N ARG A 77 0.11 4.09 19.08
CA ARG A 77 -0.10 3.75 20.50
C ARG A 77 0.76 2.57 20.98
N SER A 78 1.73 2.13 20.19
CA SER A 78 2.59 0.97 20.47
C SER A 78 1.84 -0.36 20.58
N PHE A 79 0.64 -0.47 19.99
CA PHE A 79 -0.10 -1.72 19.90
C PHE A 79 0.10 -2.35 18.51
N PRO A 80 0.68 -3.57 18.43
CA PRO A 80 0.85 -4.21 17.14
C PRO A 80 -0.53 -4.57 16.54
N PRO A 81 -0.80 -4.20 15.28
CA PRO A 81 -2.07 -4.48 14.64
C PRO A 81 -2.22 -6.00 14.44
N ARG A 82 -3.29 -6.57 15.00
CA ARG A 82 -3.62 -7.99 14.82
C ARG A 82 -4.59 -8.13 13.65
N LEU A 83 -4.43 -9.20 12.85
CA LEU A 83 -5.37 -9.53 11.76
C LEU A 83 -6.83 -9.59 12.24
N ARG A 84 -7.04 -10.12 13.45
CA ARG A 84 -8.36 -10.16 14.07
C ARG A 84 -8.93 -8.76 14.34
N GLY A 85 -8.11 -7.81 14.78
CA GLY A 85 -8.56 -6.42 14.99
C GLY A 85 -8.96 -5.73 13.68
N VAL A 86 -8.24 -6.03 12.59
CA VAL A 86 -8.57 -5.56 11.24
C VAL A 86 -9.89 -6.16 10.76
N GLU A 87 -10.11 -7.45 11.02
CA GLU A 87 -11.37 -8.15 10.72
C GLU A 87 -12.54 -7.61 11.55
N ASP A 88 -12.35 -7.39 12.84
CA ASP A 88 -13.35 -6.86 13.76
C ASP A 88 -13.78 -5.45 13.33
N MET A 89 -12.83 -4.57 12.99
CA MET A 89 -13.11 -3.22 12.47
C MET A 89 -13.87 -3.26 11.13
N ALA A 90 -13.46 -4.15 10.21
CA ALA A 90 -14.17 -4.35 8.94
C ALA A 90 -15.60 -4.83 9.13
N ASN A 91 -15.83 -5.76 10.07
CA ASN A 91 -17.16 -6.25 10.40
C ASN A 91 -18.01 -5.20 11.10
N GLN A 92 -17.43 -4.32 11.92
CA GLN A 92 -18.13 -3.17 12.49
C GLN A 92 -18.65 -2.23 11.40
N LEU A 93 -17.81 -1.85 10.43
CA LEU A 93 -18.22 -1.02 9.30
C LEU A 93 -19.33 -1.68 8.47
N LEU A 94 -19.21 -2.98 8.20
CA LEU A 94 -20.24 -3.75 7.51
C LEU A 94 -21.56 -3.79 8.28
N HIS A 95 -21.49 -3.95 9.60
CA HIS A 95 -22.67 -3.99 10.45
C HIS A 95 -23.41 -2.64 10.45
N THR A 96 -22.68 -1.53 10.45
CA THR A 96 -23.27 -0.17 10.35
C THR A 96 -24.10 0.02 9.09
N ARG A 97 -23.79 -0.68 7.99
CA ARG A 97 -24.54 -0.63 6.73
C ARG A 97 -25.42 -1.85 6.46
N ASP A 98 -25.69 -2.65 7.50
CA ASP A 98 -26.50 -3.87 7.42
C ASP A 98 -26.01 -4.88 6.35
N ALA A 99 -24.68 -5.01 6.22
CA ALA A 99 -24.04 -5.89 5.25
C ALA A 99 -23.45 -7.16 5.90
N SER A 100 -23.35 -8.22 5.10
CA SER A 100 -22.76 -9.49 5.54
C SER A 100 -21.28 -9.36 5.93
N ALA A 101 -20.90 -10.00 7.04
CA ALA A 101 -19.53 -10.05 7.57
C ALA A 101 -18.49 -10.49 6.52
N VAL A 102 -17.24 -10.07 6.71
CA VAL A 102 -16.13 -10.47 5.84
C VAL A 102 -15.85 -11.98 5.95
N GLY A 103 -15.25 -12.55 4.90
CA GLY A 103 -14.85 -13.97 4.92
C GLY A 103 -13.57 -14.19 5.73
N LYS A 104 -13.35 -15.41 6.21
CA LYS A 104 -12.19 -15.82 7.04
C LYS A 104 -10.82 -15.38 6.50
N ASN A 105 -10.62 -15.39 5.19
CA ASN A 105 -9.35 -15.02 4.56
C ASN A 105 -9.29 -13.54 4.14
N TRP A 106 -10.29 -12.73 4.48
CA TRP A 106 -10.38 -11.37 4.01
C TRP A 106 -9.28 -10.49 4.60
N ALA A 107 -9.02 -10.55 5.91
CA ALA A 107 -8.00 -9.72 6.55
C ALA A 107 -6.58 -10.02 6.03
N SER A 108 -6.23 -11.30 5.86
CA SER A 108 -4.92 -11.69 5.30
C SER A 108 -4.78 -11.29 3.82
N ASN A 109 -5.86 -11.38 3.03
CA ASN A 109 -5.88 -10.90 1.66
C ASN A 109 -5.81 -9.37 1.60
N PHE A 110 -6.44 -8.66 2.54
CA PHE A 110 -6.40 -7.19 2.65
C PHE A 110 -4.96 -6.72 2.87
N VAL A 111 -4.27 -7.31 3.83
CA VAL A 111 -2.84 -7.09 4.10
C VAL A 111 -2.00 -7.33 2.85
N ARG A 112 -2.16 -8.50 2.22
CA ARG A 112 -1.35 -8.89 1.06
C ARG A 112 -1.56 -7.98 -0.15
N ARG A 113 -2.76 -7.40 -0.31
CA ARG A 113 -3.07 -6.47 -1.41
C ARG A 113 -2.43 -5.10 -1.22
N ARG A 114 -2.11 -4.69 0.00
CA ARG A 114 -1.47 -3.40 0.28
C ARG A 114 0.04 -3.61 0.49
N PRO A 115 0.89 -3.14 -0.44
CA PRO A 115 2.33 -3.24 -0.28
C PRO A 115 2.89 -2.24 0.75
N GLU A 116 2.03 -1.48 1.43
CA GLU A 116 2.44 -0.48 2.42
C GLU A 116 3.30 -1.12 3.53
N PRO A 117 4.46 -0.51 3.85
CA PRO A 117 5.46 -1.10 4.75
C PRO A 117 4.92 -1.35 6.17
N GLY A 118 3.87 -0.65 6.60
CA GLY A 118 3.24 -0.85 7.91
C GLY A 118 2.33 -2.08 8.01
N PHE A 119 1.98 -2.75 6.89
CA PHE A 119 1.00 -3.84 6.89
C PHE A 119 1.61 -5.24 6.82
N LYS A 120 2.89 -5.36 6.42
CA LYS A 120 3.60 -6.64 6.41
C LYS A 120 4.06 -6.98 7.83
N SER A 121 3.23 -7.71 8.56
CA SER A 121 3.60 -8.25 9.88
C SER A 121 4.88 -9.08 9.77
N THR A 122 5.98 -8.63 10.37
CA THR A 122 6.62 -9.22 11.56
C THR A 122 8.09 -8.81 11.62
N THR A 123 8.44 -7.97 12.60
CA THR A 123 9.58 -8.06 13.53
C THR A 123 9.73 -6.65 14.13
N LEU A 124 10.01 -6.55 15.43
CA LEU A 124 10.12 -5.29 16.20
C LEU A 124 11.00 -4.20 15.55
N HIS A 125 11.83 -4.58 14.57
CA HIS A 125 12.60 -3.70 13.71
C HIS A 125 11.73 -2.79 12.80
N ASP A 126 10.64 -3.31 12.22
CA ASP A 126 9.83 -2.56 11.25
C ASP A 126 8.92 -1.52 11.90
N THR A 127 8.53 -1.73 13.17
CA THR A 127 7.81 -0.72 13.95
C THR A 127 8.69 0.46 14.30
N PHE A 128 9.95 0.24 14.68
CA PHE A 128 10.86 1.34 15.03
C PHE A 128 11.24 2.18 13.80
N VAL A 129 11.51 1.52 12.67
CA VAL A 129 11.84 2.21 11.41
C VAL A 129 10.62 2.98 10.88
N ASN A 130 9.42 2.41 10.90
CA ASN A 130 8.21 3.14 10.49
C ASN A 130 7.82 4.26 11.45
N MET A 131 8.02 4.10 12.77
CA MET A 131 7.76 5.18 13.74
C MET A 131 8.72 6.34 13.57
N ALA A 132 10.00 6.06 13.34
CA ALA A 132 10.99 7.08 13.01
C ALA A 132 10.62 7.79 11.70
N TRP A 133 10.24 7.05 10.65
CA TRP A 133 9.86 7.62 9.35
C TRP A 133 8.61 8.50 9.40
N ILE A 134 7.55 8.08 10.10
CA ILE A 134 6.31 8.86 10.24
C ILE A 134 6.54 10.11 11.10
N TRP A 135 7.33 9.98 12.18
CA TRP A 135 7.73 11.13 12.99
C TRP A 135 8.60 12.13 12.19
N MET A 136 9.47 11.65 11.31
CA MET A 136 10.28 12.48 10.40
C MET A 136 9.42 13.23 9.36
N LEU A 137 8.43 12.59 8.75
CA LEU A 137 7.54 13.22 7.75
C LEU A 137 6.61 14.29 8.34
N THR A 138 6.31 14.18 9.63
CA THR A 138 5.42 15.12 10.33
C THR A 138 6.16 16.31 10.95
N ASN A 139 7.49 16.24 11.10
CA ASN A 139 8.30 17.28 11.76
C ASN A 139 9.33 17.97 10.85
N ASN A 140 9.43 17.63 9.56
CA ASN A 140 10.19 18.37 8.54
C ASN A 140 11.66 18.68 8.94
N PHE A 141 12.40 17.67 9.42
CA PHE A 141 13.83 17.77 9.74
C PHE A 141 14.67 17.03 8.69
N ASP A 142 15.59 17.74 8.02
CA ASP A 142 16.65 17.16 7.19
C ASP A 142 17.81 16.73 8.10
N VAL A 143 18.13 15.43 8.16
CA VAL A 143 19.35 14.95 8.82
C VAL A 143 20.04 13.89 7.95
N GLU A 144 21.30 14.17 7.64
CA GLU A 144 22.25 13.31 6.93
C GLU A 144 22.49 11.99 7.69
N TRP A 145 22.46 10.88 6.96
CA TRP A 145 22.64 9.53 7.46
C TRP A 145 24.01 9.33 8.10
N VAL A 146 24.06 9.04 9.39
CA VAL A 146 25.20 8.33 9.99
C VAL A 146 24.77 6.87 10.15
N GLU A 147 25.50 5.98 9.47
CA GLU A 147 25.32 4.53 9.38
C GLU A 147 24.75 3.88 10.66
N MET A 148 23.59 3.24 10.53
CA MET A 148 23.04 2.34 11.55
C MET A 148 23.65 0.93 11.37
N ASP A 149 24.33 0.45 12.41
CA ASP A 149 24.99 -0.86 12.52
C ASP A 149 24.01 -2.04 12.30
N PRO A 150 24.32 -3.07 11.47
CA PRO A 150 23.39 -4.16 11.14
C PRO A 150 23.17 -5.20 12.27
N LEU A 151 23.93 -5.16 13.37
CA LEU A 151 23.98 -6.27 14.33
C LEU A 151 23.60 -5.87 15.76
N TRP A 152 22.38 -5.35 15.95
CA TRP A 152 21.69 -5.04 17.21
C TRP A 152 22.01 -5.94 18.43
N LYS A 153 23.23 -5.86 18.95
CA LYS A 153 23.67 -6.51 20.17
C LYS A 153 23.73 -5.44 21.23
N ARG A 154 22.78 -5.55 22.16
CA ARG A 154 22.70 -4.87 23.47
C ARG A 154 21.98 -3.51 23.44
N ILE A 155 20.68 -3.55 23.76
CA ILE A 155 19.98 -2.38 24.29
C ILE A 155 20.61 -2.05 25.65
N HIS A 156 21.38 -0.97 25.72
CA HIS A 156 21.65 -0.30 26.99
C HIS A 156 20.48 0.66 27.24
N ILE A 157 19.61 0.30 28.19
CA ILE A 157 18.69 1.26 28.80
C ILE A 157 19.56 2.21 29.61
N VAL A 158 19.76 3.44 29.15
CA VAL A 158 20.31 4.51 29.99
C VAL A 158 19.41 5.74 29.84
N GLU A 159 18.60 5.89 30.88
CA GLU A 159 18.09 7.15 31.44
C GLU A 159 17.19 8.05 30.57
N PHE A 160 15.88 7.91 30.84
CA PHE A 160 14.92 9.00 30.83
C PHE A 160 15.32 10.01 31.91
N VAL A 161 16.07 11.06 31.55
CA VAL A 161 16.31 12.22 32.43
C VAL A 161 15.37 13.34 32.03
N GLU A 162 14.50 13.71 32.98
CA GLU A 162 13.65 14.90 32.93
C GLU A 162 14.48 16.13 32.55
N TRP A 163 14.14 16.77 31.43
CA TRP A 163 14.67 18.08 31.12
C TRP A 163 13.82 19.14 31.82
N LYS A 164 14.37 19.74 32.89
CA LYS A 164 13.88 20.98 33.50
C LYS A 164 14.57 22.17 32.83
N PRO A 165 13.85 23.27 32.50
CA PRO A 165 14.48 24.44 31.92
C PRO A 165 15.13 25.26 33.03
N THR A 166 16.45 25.43 32.98
CA THR A 166 17.14 26.47 33.76
C THR A 166 17.44 27.67 32.87
N LEU A 167 16.86 28.80 33.25
CA LEU A 167 17.21 30.14 32.76
C LEU A 167 18.73 30.33 32.84
N SER A 168 19.38 30.59 31.70
CA SER A 168 20.78 31.03 31.66
C SER A 168 20.83 32.55 31.46
N ASN A 169 21.39 33.16 32.49
CA ASN A 169 21.80 34.53 32.65
C ASN A 169 22.85 34.92 31.59
N ASN A 170 22.69 36.07 30.93
CA ASN A 170 23.70 36.64 30.04
C ASN A 170 24.36 37.86 30.70
N GLY A 171 25.68 37.75 30.90
CA GLY A 171 26.67 38.77 30.59
C GLY A 171 26.74 40.03 31.45
N ASN A 172 27.78 40.09 32.29
CA ASN A 172 28.84 41.10 32.18
C ASN A 172 30.16 40.51 32.68
#